data_AF-A0A561CZU7-F1
#
_entry.id   AF-A0A561CZU7-F1
#
_cell.length_a   1.000
_cell.length_b   1.000
_cell.length_c   1.000
_cell.angle_alpha   90.00
_cell.angle_beta   90.00
_cell.angle_gamma   90.00
#
_symmetry.space_group_name_H-M   'P 1'
#
loop_
_entity.id
_entity.type
_entity.pdbx_description
1 polymer ?
#
loop_
_entity_poly.entity_id
_entity_poly.type
_entity_poly.pdbx_seq_one_letter_code
_entity_poly.pdbx_strand_id
1 'polypeptide(L)' 'MKSTEETLKDLKKDLLRIGSTNQRDYDLLRRKGQVLSTTICRRLKQSWPEVVEKTGVKF' A
#
# COMPACT_ATOMS: atom_id res chain seq x y z
N MET A 1 -17.38 -3.00 1.10
CA MET A 1 -15.98 -3.36 0.74
C MET A 1 -15.36 -2.13 0.11
N LYS A 2 -14.16 -1.69 0.51
CA LYS A 2 -13.50 -0.54 -0.16
C LYS A 2 -13.22 -0.89 -1.62
N SER A 3 -13.38 0.07 -2.51
CA SER A 3 -13.00 -0.09 -3.92
C SER A 3 -11.47 -0.22 -4.06
N THR A 4 -11.02 -0.76 -5.20
CA THR A 4 -9.59 -0.80 -5.56
C THR A 4 -8.98 0.60 -5.56
N GLU A 5 -9.70 1.59 -6.09
CA GLU A 5 -9.22 2.98 -6.14
C GLU A 5 -9.04 3.61 -4.76
N GLU A 6 -9.99 3.40 -3.84
CA GLU A 6 -9.86 3.87 -2.46
C GLU A 6 -8.66 3.20 -1.77
N THR A 7 -8.45 1.90 -2.01
CA THR A 7 -7.30 1.17 -1.46
C THR A 7 -5.98 1.76 -1.95
N LEU A 8 -5.87 2.08 -3.24
CA LEU A 8 -4.67 2.69 -3.83
C LEU A 8 -4.45 4.14 -3.33
N LYS A 9 -5.52 4.93 -3.19
CA LYS A 9 -5.45 6.29 -2.63
C LYS A 9 -4.99 6.30 -1.17
N ASP A 10 -5.53 5.39 -0.35
CA ASP A 10 -5.12 5.27 1.05
C ASP A 10 -3.69 4.77 1.16
N LEU A 11 -3.31 3.77 0.35
CA LEU A 11 -1.94 3.28 0.30
C LEU A 11 -0.97 4.40 -0.09
N LYS A 12 -1.28 5.18 -1.13
CA LYS A 12 -0.45 6.34 -1.54
C LYS A 12 -0.17 7.29 -0.38
N LYS A 13 -1.20 7.64 0.40
CA LYS A 13 -1.05 8.53 1.56
C LYS A 13 -0.14 7.92 2.62
N ASP A 14 -0.26 6.61 2.87
CA ASP A 14 0.59 5.94 3.84
C ASP A 14 2.03 5.80 3.37
N LEU A 15 2.27 5.47 2.10
CA LEU A 15 3.63 5.41 1.54
C LEU A 15 4.32 6.77 1.63
N LEU A 16 3.63 7.85 1.25
CA LEU A 16 4.16 9.22 1.37
C LEU A 16 4.44 9.63 2.81
N ARG A 17 3.57 9.25 3.76
CA ARG A 17 3.77 9.51 5.19
C ARG A 17 4.96 8.74 5.76
N ILE A 18 5.11 7.48 5.36
CA ILE A 18 6.21 6.61 5.81
C ILE A 18 7.53 7.05 5.16
N GLY A 19 7.46 7.58 3.94
CA GLY A 19 8.64 7.96 3.16
C GLY A 19 9.37 6.76 2.56
N SER A 20 8.69 5.62 2.41
CA SER A 20 9.28 4.39 1.85
C SER A 20 8.23 3.60 1.08
N THR A 21 8.66 2.97 -0.02
CA THR A 21 7.89 1.96 -0.78
C THR A 21 8.25 0.53 -0.37
N ASN A 22 9.17 0.34 0.57
CA ASN A 22 9.55 -0.98 1.03
C ASN A 22 8.37 -1.67 1.74
N GLN A 23 8.11 -2.91 1.37
CA GLN A 23 7.00 -3.70 1.94
C GLN A 23 7.12 -3.86 3.46
N ARG A 24 8.35 -4.08 3.95
CA ARG A 24 8.62 -4.24 5.39
C ARG A 24 8.36 -2.94 6.15
N ASP A 25 8.78 -1.81 5.60
CA ASP A 25 8.58 -0.51 6.23
C ASP A 25 7.09 -0.17 6.28
N TYR A 26 6.35 -0.45 5.19
CA TYR A 26 4.90 -0.32 5.19
C TYR A 26 4.27 -1.17 6.29
N ASP A 27 4.59 -2.47 6.36
CA ASP A 27 3.99 -3.33 7.38
C ASP A 27 4.38 -2.91 8.80
N LEU A 28 5.61 -2.46 9.04
CA LEU A 28 6.04 -2.02 10.37
C LEU A 28 5.36 -0.70 10.79
N LEU A 29 5.24 0.26 9.87
CA LEU A 29 4.84 1.64 10.16
C LEU A 29 3.40 1.97 9.77
N ARG A 30 2.63 1.01 9.25
CA ARG A 30 1.21 1.19 8.91
C ARG A 30 0.41 1.65 10.13
N ARG A 31 -0.64 2.43 9.89
CA ARG A 31 -1.55 2.87 10.97
C ARG A 31 -2.30 1.68 11.57
N LYS A 32 -2.65 1.77 12.85
CA LYS A 32 -3.50 0.77 13.51
C LYS A 32 -4.84 0.65 12.75
N GLY A 33 -5.21 -0.58 12.39
CA GLY A 33 -6.41 -0.86 11.58
C GLY A 33 -6.18 -0.89 10.07
N GLN A 34 -5.00 -0.49 9.57
CA GLN A 34 -4.60 -0.75 8.18
C GLN A 34 -4.29 -2.24 7.99
N VAL A 35 -4.64 -2.73 6.80
CA VAL A 35 -4.33 -4.11 6.40
C VAL A 35 -2.86 -4.26 6.03
N LEU A 36 -2.35 -5.49 6.17
CA LEU A 36 -1.00 -5.86 5.75
C LEU A 36 -0.84 -5.73 4.24
N SER A 37 0.39 -5.47 3.80
CA SER A 37 0.81 -5.46 2.40
C SER A 37 0.32 -6.71 1.65
N THR A 38 0.47 -7.89 2.25
CA THR A 38 0.02 -9.18 1.72
C THR A 38 -1.48 -9.25 1.48
N THR A 39 -2.28 -8.59 2.32
CA THR A 39 -3.73 -8.51 2.17
C THR A 39 -4.11 -7.60 1.01
N ILE A 40 -3.38 -6.49 0.82
CA ILE A 40 -3.56 -5.59 -0.32
C ILE A 40 -3.22 -6.33 -1.62
N CYS A 41 -2.06 -6.99 -1.66
CA CYS A 41 -1.62 -7.80 -2.80
C CYS A 41 -2.67 -8.86 -3.17
N ARG A 42 -3.19 -9.60 -2.19
CA ARG A 42 -4.21 -10.64 -2.41
C ARG A 42 -5.52 -10.06 -2.96
N ARG A 43 -5.98 -8.90 -2.46
CA ARG A 43 -7.20 -8.23 -2.93
C ARG A 43 -7.06 -7.74 -4.37
N LEU A 44 -5.89 -7.20 -4.70
CA LEU A 44 -5.61 -6.65 -6.02
C LEU A 44 -5.14 -7.70 -7.01
N LYS A 45 -4.83 -8.92 -6.55
CA LYS A 45 -4.22 -10.01 -7.35
C LYS A 45 -2.93 -9.56 -8.02
N GLN A 46 -2.11 -8.81 -7.28
CA GLN A 46 -0.87 -8.22 -7.77
C GLN A 46 0.22 -8.34 -6.71
N SER A 47 1.47 -8.34 -7.16
CA SER A 47 2.65 -8.24 -6.30
C SER A 47 2.78 -6.85 -5.69
N TRP A 48 3.53 -6.74 -4.59
CA TRP A 48 3.73 -5.46 -3.92
C TRP A 48 4.35 -4.38 -4.84
N PRO A 49 5.39 -4.67 -5.65
CA PRO A 49 5.94 -3.70 -6.60
C PRO A 49 4.89 -3.16 -7.58
N GLU A 50 4.05 -4.02 -8.16
CA GLU A 50 2.99 -3.59 -9.10
C GLU A 50 1.92 -2.73 -8.41
N VAL A 51 1.59 -3.05 -7.16
CA VAL A 51 0.65 -2.24 -6.35
C VAL A 51 1.23 -0.86 -6.09
N VAL A 52 2.51 -0.78 -5.69
CA VAL A 52 3.23 0.48 -5.48
C VAL A 52 3.28 1.30 -6.76
N GLU A 53 3.62 0.69 -7.89
CA GLU A 53 3.67 1.36 -9.19
C GLU A 53 2.33 2.04 -9.53
N LYS A 54 1.21 1.35 -9.28
CA LYS A 54 -0.14 1.91 -9.47
C LYS A 54 -0.47 3.11 -8.57
N THR A 55 0.24 3.31 -7.46
CA THR A 55 0.07 4.53 -6.64
C THR A 55 0.76 5.77 -7.25
N GLY A 56 1.71 5.55 -8.16
CA GLY A 56 2.54 6.60 -8.75
C GLY A 56 3.51 7.25 -7.76
N VAL A 57 3.73 6.67 -6.59
CA VAL A 57 4.75 7.14 -5.63
C VAL A 57 6.12 6.69 -6.09
N LYS A 58 7.08 7.61 -6.12
CA LYS A 58 8.49 7.36 -6.40
C LYS A 58 9.32 8.00 -5.28
N PHE A 59 10.27 7.26 -4.73
CA PHE A 59 11.28 7.73 -3.77
C PHE A 59 12.67 7.57 -4.38
#